data_AF-A0A1Q7ZKP4-F1
#
_entry.id   AF-A0A1Q7ZKP4-F1
#
_cell.length_a   1.000
_cell.length_b   1.000
_cell.length_c   1.000
_cell.angle_alpha   90.00
_cell.angle_beta   90.00
_cell.angle_gamma   90.00
#
_symmetry.space_group_name_H-M   'P 1'
#
loop_
_entity.id
_entity.type
_entity.pdbx_description
1 polymer ?
#
loop_
_entity_poly.entity_id
_entity_poly.type
_entity_poly.pdbx_seq_one_letter_code
_entity_poly.pdbx_strand_id
1 'polypeptide(L)'
;MFPSDFWRFSARLENTCTRKSKARLQPVHLYANTPTSKDMTAMASRVRESGWNNSLDNFESVSKSLSPDQRFAAEKEFSVVLVSTVREAVGNALGRNVLEILTSKGLLDDASNSKEFDRKLELLFGNGAAVLERIVVKDLNRKLGIRYDSEASFDYEKSLETARETCFMESRLK
;
A
#
# COMPACT_ATOMS: atom_id res chain seq x y z
N MET A 1 -31.07 8.31 -4.21
CA MET A 1 -30.90 8.91 -2.88
C MET A 1 -29.57 8.41 -2.35
N PHE A 2 -28.50 9.18 -2.56
CA PHE A 2 -27.14 8.80 -2.16
C PHE A 2 -26.86 9.39 -0.76
N PRO A 3 -26.33 8.61 0.20
CA PRO A 3 -25.89 9.16 1.47
C PRO A 3 -24.66 10.05 1.26
N SER A 4 -24.72 11.28 1.76
CA SER A 4 -23.83 12.42 1.49
C SER A 4 -22.65 12.56 2.46
N ASP A 5 -22.19 11.49 3.11
CA ASP A 5 -21.25 11.61 4.24
C ASP A 5 -19.83 11.08 3.97
N PHE A 6 -19.25 11.32 2.78
CA PHE A 6 -17.96 10.71 2.43
C PHE A 6 -16.72 11.61 2.54
N TRP A 7 -16.87 12.90 2.86
CA TRP A 7 -15.72 13.80 2.97
C TRP A 7 -15.59 14.39 4.38
N ARG A 8 -14.93 13.65 5.26
CA ARG A 8 -14.45 14.17 6.55
C ARG A 8 -12.93 13.98 6.67
N PHE A 9 -12.19 14.69 5.83
CA PHE A 9 -10.76 14.92 6.04
C PHE A 9 -10.60 15.92 7.20
N SER A 10 -10.19 15.44 8.38
CA SER A 10 -9.74 16.33 9.46
C SER A 10 -8.27 16.67 9.23
N ALA A 11 -8.02 17.88 8.75
CA ALA A 11 -6.77 18.57 9.01
C ALA A 11 -6.75 18.97 10.49
N ARG A 12 -5.82 18.42 11.28
CA ARG A 12 -5.53 18.93 12.63
C ARG A 12 -4.08 19.36 12.73
N LEU A 13 -3.89 20.65 12.49
CA LEU A 13 -2.71 21.44 12.82
C LEU A 13 -2.85 21.87 14.28
N GLU A 14 -2.00 21.38 15.19
CA GLU A 14 -1.81 22.02 16.50
C GLU A 14 -0.30 22.11 16.82
N ASN A 15 0.20 23.34 16.73
CA ASN A 15 1.40 23.82 17.39
C ASN A 15 1.15 23.95 18.91
N THR A 16 2.19 23.75 19.73
CA THR A 16 2.60 24.52 20.94
C THR A 16 3.64 23.70 21.72
N CYS A 17 4.94 24.02 21.65
CA CYS A 17 5.71 24.97 22.47
C CYS A 17 5.74 24.68 23.99
N THR A 18 6.89 24.21 24.51
CA THR A 18 7.41 24.65 25.83
C THR A 18 8.93 24.76 25.85
N ARG A 19 9.35 26.02 25.93
CA ARG A 19 10.61 26.63 26.36
C ARG A 19 11.17 26.06 27.68
N LYS A 20 12.50 25.87 27.77
CA LYS A 20 13.36 26.33 28.89
C LYS A 20 14.86 26.14 28.60
N SER A 21 15.58 27.25 28.66
CA SER A 21 17.04 27.40 28.64
C SER A 21 17.67 26.85 29.93
N LYS A 22 18.99 26.51 29.91
CA LYS A 22 20.07 27.07 30.78
C LYS A 22 21.27 26.12 30.99
N ALA A 23 22.45 26.66 30.68
CA ALA A 23 23.79 26.45 31.27
C ALA A 23 24.48 25.05 31.28
N ARG A 24 25.46 24.93 30.38
CA ARG A 24 26.90 24.58 30.60
C ARG A 24 27.30 24.09 32.00
N LEU A 25 27.97 22.92 32.08
CA LEU A 25 29.36 22.71 32.55
C LEU A 25 29.77 21.21 32.49
N GLN A 26 31.08 21.01 32.36
CA GLN A 26 31.85 19.84 31.91
C GLN A 26 32.20 18.84 33.06
N PRO A 27 32.86 17.70 32.77
CA PRO A 27 32.80 16.45 33.53
C PRO A 27 33.94 16.30 34.55
N VAL A 28 33.81 15.33 35.46
CA VAL A 28 34.88 14.94 36.39
C VAL A 28 35.05 13.43 36.37
N HIS A 29 36.27 13.03 35.97
CA HIS A 29 36.87 11.70 36.08
C HIS A 29 36.72 11.10 37.48
N LEU A 30 36.73 9.76 37.60
CA LEU A 30 37.84 9.01 38.23
C LEU A 30 37.53 7.53 38.49
N TYR A 31 38.53 6.74 38.14
CA TYR A 31 38.98 5.44 38.64
C TYR A 31 38.26 4.12 38.29
N ALA A 32 39.03 3.36 37.53
CA ALA A 32 39.03 1.92 37.34
C ALA A 32 39.41 1.15 38.63
N ASN A 33 39.39 -0.19 38.48
CA ASN A 33 40.03 -1.26 39.27
C ASN A 33 38.96 -2.10 40.02
N THR A 34 38.85 -3.42 39.93
CA THR A 34 39.66 -4.52 39.34
C THR A 34 38.79 -5.80 39.38
N PRO A 35 39.10 -6.85 38.58
CA PRO A 35 38.33 -8.09 38.53
C PRO A 35 38.90 -9.18 39.44
N THR A 36 38.04 -10.09 39.93
CA THR A 36 38.31 -11.47 40.41
C THR A 36 37.02 -11.94 41.10
N SER A 37 36.53 -13.17 41.09
CA SER A 37 37.02 -14.46 40.61
C SER A 37 35.81 -15.41 40.62
N LYS A 38 35.70 -16.23 39.56
CA LYS A 38 35.18 -17.61 39.52
C LYS A 38 33.71 -17.91 39.83
N ASP A 39 33.20 -18.73 38.91
CA ASP A 39 32.10 -19.66 38.99
C ASP A 39 30.70 -19.05 39.04
N MET A 40 30.00 -19.11 37.91
CA MET A 40 28.76 -19.90 37.77
C MET A 40 28.18 -19.79 36.35
N THR A 41 28.31 -20.90 35.63
CA THR A 41 27.25 -21.54 34.84
C THR A 41 26.58 -20.74 33.72
N ALA A 42 26.78 -21.27 32.51
CA ALA A 42 26.05 -20.99 31.29
C ALA A 42 24.54 -20.86 31.47
N MET A 43 23.97 -19.76 30.96
CA MET A 43 22.65 -19.79 30.34
C MET A 43 22.63 -18.90 29.12
N ALA A 44 22.45 -19.57 27.98
CA ALA A 44 22.23 -19.02 26.67
C ALA A 44 21.02 -18.08 26.66
N SER A 45 21.27 -16.78 26.51
CA SER A 45 20.22 -15.84 26.09
C SER A 45 20.27 -15.74 24.57
N ARG A 46 19.31 -16.43 23.97
CA ARG A 46 19.10 -16.51 22.52
C ARG A 46 19.01 -15.10 21.94
N VAL A 47 19.90 -14.84 20.99
CA VAL A 47 19.71 -13.85 19.92
C VAL A 47 18.30 -14.03 19.38
N ARG A 48 17.40 -13.10 19.69
CA ARG A 48 16.13 -12.97 18.97
C ARG A 48 16.40 -12.04 17.79
N GLU A 49 17.13 -12.58 16.81
CA GLU A 49 16.97 -12.16 15.43
C GLU A 49 15.52 -12.48 15.07
N SER A 50 14.64 -11.48 15.13
CA SER A 50 13.40 -11.54 14.35
C SER A 50 13.81 -11.44 12.89
N GLY A 51 14.21 -12.59 12.34
CA GLY A 51 14.36 -12.82 10.91
C GLY A 51 13.00 -12.62 10.28
N TRP A 52 12.87 -11.55 9.51
CA TRP A 52 11.82 -11.37 8.53
C TRP A 52 12.19 -12.18 7.31
N ASN A 53 12.27 -13.49 7.48
CA ASN A 53 12.63 -14.39 6.40
C ASN A 53 11.51 -15.42 6.29
N ASN A 54 10.92 -15.45 5.10
CA ASN A 54 10.08 -16.51 4.55
C ASN A 54 8.56 -16.21 4.59
N SER A 55 8.17 -15.19 3.84
CA SER A 55 6.88 -15.18 3.15
C SER A 55 7.04 -14.54 1.78
N LEU A 56 7.96 -15.10 0.98
CA LEU A 56 8.16 -14.70 -0.43
C LEU A 56 8.20 -15.94 -1.34
N ASP A 57 8.68 -17.08 -0.82
CA ASP A 57 8.80 -18.32 -1.60
C ASP A 57 7.48 -19.04 -1.90
N ASN A 58 6.36 -18.62 -1.30
CA ASN A 58 5.04 -19.21 -1.60
C ASN A 58 4.17 -18.34 -2.51
N PHE A 59 4.64 -17.15 -2.89
CA PHE A 59 3.89 -16.22 -3.74
C PHE A 59 4.15 -16.49 -5.23
N GLU A 60 5.39 -16.80 -5.59
CA GLU A 60 5.77 -17.17 -6.96
C GLU A 60 5.22 -18.56 -7.40
N SER A 61 4.70 -19.36 -6.46
CA SER A 61 4.18 -20.72 -6.70
C SER A 61 2.71 -20.73 -7.13
N VAL A 62 1.92 -19.71 -6.75
CA VAL A 62 0.47 -19.64 -7.01
C VAL A 62 0.21 -19.25 -8.46
N SER A 63 0.98 -18.35 -9.05
CA SER A 63 0.86 -18.06 -10.47
C SER A 63 1.37 -19.24 -11.32
N LYS A 64 2.28 -20.09 -10.81
CA LYS A 64 2.95 -21.17 -11.58
C LYS A 64 2.19 -22.50 -11.70
N SER A 65 1.11 -22.71 -10.95
CA SER A 65 0.35 -23.99 -10.96
C SER A 65 -0.95 -23.97 -11.78
N LEU A 66 -1.33 -22.83 -12.39
CA LEU A 66 -2.48 -22.75 -13.31
C LEU A 66 -2.11 -23.14 -14.74
N SER A 67 -3.04 -23.75 -15.48
CA SER A 67 -2.93 -23.94 -16.93
C SER A 67 -2.77 -22.58 -17.64
N PRO A 68 -2.00 -22.47 -18.73
CA PRO A 68 -1.87 -21.23 -19.51
C PRO A 68 -3.22 -20.58 -19.86
N ASP A 69 -4.22 -21.39 -20.23
CA ASP A 69 -5.56 -20.91 -20.61
C ASP A 69 -6.31 -20.29 -19.42
N GLN A 70 -6.16 -20.88 -18.23
CA GLN A 70 -6.78 -20.37 -17.01
C GLN A 70 -6.13 -19.08 -16.54
N ARG A 71 -4.80 -18.96 -16.67
CA ARG A 71 -4.10 -17.69 -16.35
C ARG A 71 -4.53 -16.58 -17.27
N PHE A 72 -4.64 -16.86 -18.57
CA PHE A 72 -5.08 -15.87 -19.53
C PHE A 72 -6.53 -15.42 -19.27
N ALA A 73 -7.42 -16.35 -18.94
CA ALA A 73 -8.80 -16.04 -18.57
C ALA A 73 -8.88 -15.16 -17.31
N ALA A 74 -8.16 -15.53 -16.24
CA ALA A 74 -8.15 -14.78 -14.99
C ALA A 74 -7.47 -13.40 -15.12
N GLU A 75 -6.42 -13.27 -15.93
CA GLU A 75 -5.79 -11.98 -16.24
C GLU A 75 -6.74 -11.05 -17.01
N LYS A 76 -7.50 -11.62 -17.96
CA LYS A 76 -8.53 -10.88 -18.69
C LYS A 76 -9.66 -10.45 -17.77
N GLU A 77 -10.13 -11.33 -16.88
CA GLU A 77 -11.17 -11.02 -15.91
C GLU A 77 -10.71 -9.89 -14.96
N PHE A 78 -9.49 -10.01 -14.42
CA PHE A 78 -8.90 -8.96 -13.59
C PHE A 78 -8.80 -7.63 -14.33
N SER A 79 -8.35 -7.64 -15.59
CA SER A 79 -8.25 -6.43 -16.41
C SER A 79 -9.60 -5.75 -16.59
N VAL A 80 -10.68 -6.51 -16.83
CA VAL A 80 -12.04 -5.97 -16.95
C VAL A 80 -12.50 -5.35 -15.64
N VAL A 81 -12.28 -6.03 -14.51
CA VAL A 81 -12.63 -5.51 -13.18
C VAL A 81 -11.85 -4.25 -12.85
N LEU A 82 -10.55 -4.21 -13.12
CA LEU A 82 -9.68 -3.06 -12.89
C LEU A 82 -10.16 -1.85 -13.71
N VAL A 83 -10.37 -2.01 -15.02
CA VAL A 83 -10.81 -0.91 -15.90
C VAL A 83 -12.17 -0.36 -15.48
N SER A 84 -13.14 -1.22 -15.17
CA SER A 84 -14.45 -0.80 -14.63
C SER A 84 -14.28 0.00 -13.34
N THR A 85 -13.43 -0.49 -12.43
CA THR A 85 -13.18 0.13 -11.13
C THR A 85 -12.52 1.49 -11.27
N VAL A 86 -11.49 1.62 -12.11
CA VAL A 86 -10.83 2.90 -12.38
C VAL A 86 -11.85 3.91 -12.88
N ARG A 87 -12.67 3.55 -13.88
CA ARG A 87 -13.66 4.45 -14.46
C ARG A 87 -14.71 4.91 -13.44
N GLU A 88 -15.19 3.98 -12.61
CA GLU A 88 -16.16 4.28 -11.55
C GLU A 88 -15.55 5.13 -10.43
N ALA A 89 -14.37 4.75 -9.94
CA ALA A 89 -13.66 5.45 -8.86
C ALA A 89 -13.32 6.90 -9.26
N VAL A 90 -12.73 7.09 -10.44
CA VAL A 90 -12.40 8.41 -10.98
C VAL A 90 -13.68 9.21 -11.25
N GLY A 91 -14.70 8.58 -11.82
CA GLY A 91 -15.99 9.23 -12.07
C GLY A 91 -16.70 9.68 -10.79
N ASN A 92 -16.62 8.90 -9.73
CA ASN A 92 -17.19 9.22 -8.43
C ASN A 92 -16.38 10.31 -7.70
N ALA A 93 -15.06 10.31 -7.85
CA ALA A 93 -14.18 11.29 -7.21
C ALA A 93 -14.21 12.67 -7.88
N LEU A 94 -14.20 12.71 -9.21
CA LEU A 94 -14.05 13.95 -9.98
C LEU A 94 -15.35 14.42 -10.67
N GLY A 95 -16.35 13.54 -10.75
CA GLY A 95 -17.60 13.81 -11.45
C GLY A 95 -17.58 13.43 -12.93
N ARG A 96 -18.77 13.25 -13.50
CA ARG A 96 -18.97 12.73 -14.87
C ARG A 96 -18.37 13.64 -15.95
N ASN A 97 -18.49 14.95 -15.80
CA ASN A 97 -17.97 15.91 -16.79
C ASN A 97 -16.45 15.85 -16.89
N VAL A 98 -15.77 15.72 -15.74
CA VAL A 98 -14.31 15.58 -15.70
C VAL A 98 -13.89 14.23 -16.27
N LEU A 99 -14.60 13.15 -15.90
CA LEU A 99 -14.35 11.82 -16.45
C LEU A 99 -14.43 11.79 -17.98
N GLU A 100 -15.42 12.47 -18.58
CA GLU A 100 -15.56 12.56 -20.03
C GLU A 100 -14.34 13.23 -20.68
N ILE A 101 -13.89 14.36 -20.14
CA ILE A 101 -12.68 15.05 -20.60
C ILE A 101 -11.43 14.16 -20.48
N LEU A 102 -11.27 13.47 -19.36
CA LEU A 102 -10.14 12.57 -19.13
C LEU A 102 -10.16 11.37 -20.08
N THR A 103 -11.35 10.87 -20.40
CA THR A 103 -11.53 9.81 -21.39
C THR A 103 -11.13 10.31 -22.78
N SER A 104 -11.56 11.51 -23.18
CA SER A 104 -11.15 12.12 -24.46
C SER A 104 -9.64 12.40 -24.54
N LYS A 105 -8.97 12.58 -23.38
CA LYS A 105 -7.51 12.72 -23.29
C LYS A 105 -6.75 11.39 -23.23
N GLY A 106 -7.47 10.26 -23.28
CA GLY A 106 -6.88 8.93 -23.25
C GLY A 106 -6.26 8.55 -21.90
N LEU A 107 -6.72 9.14 -20.78
CA LEU A 107 -6.27 8.71 -19.44
C LEU A 107 -6.68 7.25 -19.17
N LEU A 108 -7.90 6.88 -19.57
CA LEU A 108 -8.49 5.58 -19.26
C LEU A 108 -8.13 4.49 -20.27
N ASP A 109 -7.52 4.85 -21.41
CA ASP A 109 -7.15 3.91 -22.46
C ASP A 109 -6.13 2.88 -21.97
N ASP A 110 -5.28 3.29 -21.02
CA ASP A 110 -4.24 2.46 -20.42
C ASP A 110 -4.58 2.02 -18.99
N ALA A 111 -5.84 2.06 -18.57
CA ALA A 111 -6.24 1.70 -17.20
C ALA A 111 -5.89 0.25 -16.79
N SER A 112 -5.67 -0.64 -17.76
CA SER A 112 -5.16 -2.00 -17.51
C SER A 112 -3.64 -2.06 -17.30
N ASN A 113 -2.90 -1.04 -17.75
CA ASN A 113 -1.46 -0.92 -17.54
C ASN A 113 -1.20 0.01 -16.35
N SER A 114 -0.93 -0.59 -15.19
CA SER A 114 -0.75 0.15 -13.93
C SER A 114 0.27 1.28 -14.03
N LYS A 115 1.41 1.05 -14.70
CA LYS A 115 2.51 2.03 -14.81
C LYS A 115 2.16 3.22 -15.68
N GLU A 116 1.51 2.97 -16.82
CA GLU A 116 1.11 4.04 -17.72
C GLU A 116 -0.04 4.85 -17.13
N PHE A 117 -0.99 4.19 -16.47
CA PHE A 117 -2.07 4.86 -15.77
C PHE A 117 -1.56 5.75 -14.63
N ASP A 118 -0.67 5.22 -13.79
CA ASP A 118 0.00 5.93 -12.69
C ASP A 118 0.74 7.17 -13.20
N ARG A 119 1.61 6.99 -14.20
CA ARG A 119 2.34 8.10 -14.84
C ARG A 119 1.39 9.15 -15.41
N LYS A 120 0.30 8.76 -16.07
CA LYS A 120 -0.67 9.70 -16.62
C LYS A 120 -1.44 10.44 -15.53
N LEU A 121 -1.76 9.78 -14.42
CA LEU A 121 -2.35 10.42 -13.26
C LEU A 121 -1.40 11.46 -12.66
N GLU A 122 -0.12 11.12 -12.47
CA GLU A 122 0.89 12.05 -11.98
C GLU A 122 1.03 13.27 -12.89
N LEU A 123 1.06 13.08 -14.21
CA LEU A 123 1.16 14.17 -15.18
C LEU A 123 -0.05 15.12 -15.15
N LEU A 124 -1.25 14.61 -14.90
CA LEU A 124 -2.49 15.39 -14.92
C LEU A 124 -2.83 16.04 -13.57
N PHE A 125 -2.58 15.33 -12.48
CA PHE A 125 -3.03 15.70 -11.13
C PHE A 125 -1.88 16.02 -10.16
N GLY A 126 -0.64 15.74 -10.53
CA GLY A 126 0.53 15.90 -9.67
C GLY A 126 0.33 15.15 -8.35
N ASN A 127 0.49 15.84 -7.23
CA ASN A 127 0.30 15.28 -5.88
C ASN A 127 -1.11 14.70 -5.64
N GLY A 128 -2.11 15.10 -6.44
CA GLY A 128 -3.47 14.54 -6.38
C GLY A 128 -3.59 13.12 -6.92
N ALA A 129 -2.61 12.65 -7.70
CA ALA A 129 -2.57 11.30 -8.25
C ALA A 129 -2.63 10.23 -7.14
N ALA A 130 -1.79 10.40 -6.11
CA ALA A 130 -1.73 9.50 -4.95
C ALA A 130 -3.06 9.37 -4.18
N VAL A 131 -3.95 10.37 -4.27
CA VAL A 131 -5.29 10.30 -3.68
C VAL A 131 -6.22 9.47 -4.58
N LEU A 132 -6.17 9.70 -5.90
CA LEU A 132 -6.95 8.95 -6.87
C LEU A 132 -6.55 7.48 -6.91
N GLU A 133 -5.26 7.17 -6.88
CA GLU A 133 -4.75 5.80 -6.78
C GLU A 133 -5.30 5.08 -5.55
N ARG A 134 -5.31 5.73 -4.38
CA ARG A 134 -5.91 5.16 -3.16
C ARG A 134 -7.39 4.90 -3.31
N ILE A 135 -8.13 5.82 -3.93
CA ILE A 135 -9.57 5.64 -4.17
C ILE A 135 -9.78 4.44 -5.10
N VAL A 136 -9.01 4.31 -6.17
CA VAL A 136 -9.05 3.18 -7.10
C VAL A 136 -8.79 1.86 -6.38
N VAL A 137 -7.69 1.76 -5.62
CA VAL A 137 -7.33 0.54 -4.89
C VAL A 137 -8.37 0.19 -3.82
N LYS A 138 -8.87 1.18 -3.09
CA LYS A 138 -9.91 0.97 -2.08
C LYS A 138 -11.19 0.42 -2.71
N ASP A 139 -11.60 0.96 -3.85
CA ASP A 139 -12.78 0.49 -4.58
C ASP A 139 -12.55 -0.90 -5.19
N LEU A 140 -11.34 -1.19 -5.68
CA LEU A 140 -10.95 -2.50 -6.19
C LEU A 140 -11.00 -3.57 -5.09
N ASN A 141 -10.36 -3.29 -3.96
CA ASN A 141 -10.34 -4.19 -2.82
C ASN A 141 -11.76 -4.46 -2.31
N ARG A 142 -12.63 -3.45 -2.28
CA ARG A 142 -14.05 -3.62 -1.95
C ARG A 142 -14.75 -4.60 -2.90
N LYS A 143 -14.53 -4.48 -4.21
CA LYS A 143 -15.15 -5.38 -5.21
C LYS A 143 -14.62 -6.81 -5.12
N LEU A 144 -13.35 -6.98 -4.78
CA LEU A 144 -12.70 -8.29 -4.61
C LEU A 144 -12.86 -8.88 -3.20
N GLY A 145 -13.57 -8.19 -2.29
CA GLY A 145 -13.74 -8.65 -0.90
C GLY A 145 -12.47 -8.61 -0.05
N ILE A 146 -11.43 -7.89 -0.49
CA ILE A 146 -10.16 -7.73 0.21
C ILE A 146 -10.28 -6.63 1.27
N ARG A 147 -9.74 -6.89 2.47
CA ARG A 147 -9.69 -5.87 3.53
C ARG A 147 -8.66 -4.80 3.15
N TYR A 148 -9.11 -3.55 3.06
CA TYR A 148 -8.22 -2.40 2.84
C TYR A 148 -7.72 -1.84 4.18
N ASP A 149 -6.40 -1.69 4.31
CA ASP A 149 -5.77 -1.01 5.44
C ASP A 149 -5.41 0.43 5.03
N SER A 150 -6.06 1.41 5.66
CA SER A 150 -5.84 2.83 5.38
C SER A 150 -4.62 3.43 6.07
N GLU A 151 -4.07 2.76 7.08
CA GLU A 151 -2.93 3.24 7.88
C GLU A 151 -1.58 2.75 7.30
N ALA A 152 -1.62 1.70 6.46
CA ALA A 152 -0.44 1.13 5.83
C ALA A 152 0.21 2.08 4.82
N SER A 153 1.53 1.92 4.62
CA SER A 153 2.23 2.57 3.51
C SER A 153 1.60 2.17 2.18
N PHE A 154 1.20 3.17 1.39
CA PHE A 154 0.51 2.93 0.13
C PHE A 154 1.50 2.87 -1.02
N ASP A 155 1.41 1.79 -1.80
CA ASP A 155 2.17 1.52 -3.01
C ASP A 155 1.16 0.99 -4.04
N TYR A 156 0.92 1.75 -5.10
CA TYR A 156 -0.12 1.45 -6.07
C TYR A 156 0.15 0.13 -6.80
N GLU A 157 1.38 -0.10 -7.26
CA GLU A 157 1.77 -1.30 -8.01
C GLU A 157 1.65 -2.55 -7.15
N LYS A 158 2.19 -2.54 -5.93
CA LYS A 158 2.08 -3.68 -4.99
C LYS A 158 0.64 -3.99 -4.59
N SER A 159 -0.18 -2.94 -4.44
CA SER A 159 -1.59 -3.12 -4.11
C SER A 159 -2.35 -3.83 -5.24
N LEU A 160 -2.06 -3.46 -6.50
CA LEU A 160 -2.65 -4.13 -7.66
C LEU A 160 -2.14 -5.56 -7.84
N GLU A 161 -0.87 -5.82 -7.56
CA GLU A 161 -0.30 -7.18 -7.57
C GLU A 161 -1.04 -8.09 -6.58
N THR A 162 -1.21 -7.63 -5.34
CA THR A 162 -1.95 -8.38 -4.30
C THR A 162 -3.42 -8.63 -4.70
N ALA A 163 -4.07 -7.62 -5.27
CA ALA A 163 -5.45 -7.74 -5.77
C ALA A 163 -5.56 -8.75 -6.92
N ARG A 164 -4.59 -8.72 -7.83
CA ARG A 164 -4.50 -9.64 -8.97
C ARG A 164 -4.34 -11.08 -8.51
N GLU A 165 -3.44 -11.33 -7.54
CA GLU A 165 -3.24 -12.66 -6.95
C GLU A 165 -4.51 -13.20 -6.30
N THR A 166 -5.25 -12.36 -5.59
CA THR A 166 -6.52 -12.75 -4.97
C THR A 166 -7.55 -13.17 -6.03
N CYS A 167 -7.63 -12.43 -7.15
CA CYS A 167 -8.47 -12.79 -8.28
C CYS A 167 -8.06 -14.15 -8.89
N PHE A 168 -6.76 -14.42 -9.02
CA PHE A 168 -6.26 -15.72 -9.48
C PHE A 168 -6.59 -16.86 -8.51
N MET A 169 -6.54 -16.63 -7.19
CA MET A 169 -6.93 -17.64 -6.21
C MET A 169 -8.41 -17.98 -6.27
N GLU A 170 -9.29 -16.99 -6.47
CA GLU A 170 -10.72 -17.22 -6.61
C GLU A 170 -11.06 -18.02 -7.88
N SER A 171 -10.33 -17.78 -8.98
CA SER A 171 -10.49 -18.54 -10.24
C SER A 171 -10.14 -20.03 -10.13
N ARG A 172 -9.41 -20.44 -9.08
CA ARG A 172 -9.14 -21.87 -8.78
C ARG A 172 -10.27 -22.58 -8.04
N LEU A 173 -11.16 -21.82 -7.40
CA LEU A 173 -12.23 -22.36 -6.56
C LEU A 173 -13.54 -22.56 -7.32
N LYS A 174 -13.62 -22.11 -8.59
CA LYS A 174 -14.74 -22.31 -9.51
C LYS A 174 -14.45 -23.45 -10.50
#